data_AF-A0A7S2NYM3-F1
#
_entry.id   AF-A0A7S2NYM3-F1
#
_cell.length_a   1.000
_cell.length_b   1.000
_cell.length_c   1.000
_cell.angle_alpha   90.00
_cell.angle_beta   90.00
_cell.angle_gamma   90.00
#
_symmetry.space_group_name_H-M   'P 1'
#
loop_
_entity.id
_entity.type
_entity.pdbx_description
1 polymer ?
#
loop_
_entity_poly.entity_id
_entity_poly.type
_entity_poly.pdbx_seq_one_letter_code
_entity_poly.pdbx_strand_id
1 'polypeptide(L)'
;AEKCFVLFLLIHVVFSGRAGHCSSPIARTRVEYDELMSKYVTRREFRKAFRMKKSSFNLLLRKLSPDLLPSPHRNYGINGRVLPFIKLTCYLRIVAGGRPEDVAKILGIADSYVLPCVYEVVDAINLNIVAVKVRCCRNCS
;
A
#
# COMPACT_ATOMS: atom_id res chain seq x y z
N ALA A 1 11.53 19.81 -12.87
CA ALA A 1 11.26 18.36 -12.92
C ALA A 1 10.13 17.95 -11.96
N GLU A 2 9.11 18.80 -11.75
CA GLU A 2 8.06 18.59 -10.74
C GLU A 2 6.68 18.27 -11.36
N LYS A 3 6.59 18.26 -12.70
CA LYS A 3 5.32 18.06 -13.42
C LYS A 3 5.03 16.60 -13.78
N CYS A 4 5.99 15.69 -13.59
CA CYS A 4 5.82 14.27 -13.95
C CYS A 4 5.07 13.44 -12.88
N PHE A 5 5.00 13.91 -11.63
CA PHE A 5 4.35 13.17 -10.54
C PHE A 5 2.82 13.26 -10.57
N VAL A 6 2.28 14.39 -11.02
CA VAL A 6 0.83 14.63 -11.05
C VAL A 6 0.15 13.89 -12.21
N LEU A 7 0.87 13.65 -13.31
CA LEU A 7 0.31 12.96 -14.48
C LEU A 7 0.07 11.46 -14.23
N PHE A 8 0.82 10.83 -13.33
CA PHE A 8 0.62 9.42 -12.95
C PHE A 8 -0.62 9.22 -12.07
N LEU A 9 -1.10 10.27 -11.37
CA LEU A 9 -2.29 10.21 -10.52
C LEU A 9 -3.61 10.28 -11.31
N LEU A 10 -3.60 10.81 -12.54
CA LEU A 10 -4.82 11.01 -13.34
C LEU A 10 -5.17 9.85 -14.30
N ILE A 11 -4.25 8.92 -14.56
CA ILE A 11 -4.47 7.85 -15.58
C ILE A 11 -5.25 6.63 -15.03
N HIS A 12 -5.43 6.48 -13.72
CA HIS A 12 -6.10 5.31 -13.12
C HIS A 12 -7.53 5.52 -12.60
N VAL A 13 -8.22 6.59 -13.02
CA VAL A 13 -9.64 6.85 -12.64
C VAL A 13 -10.64 6.10 -13.55
N VAL A 14 -10.18 5.26 -14.48
CA VAL A 14 -11.05 4.46 -15.36
C VAL A 14 -10.73 2.98 -15.23
N PHE A 15 -11.12 2.36 -14.12
CA PHE A 15 -11.38 0.91 -14.11
C PHE A 15 -12.73 0.63 -13.46
N SER A 16 -13.67 0.38 -14.35
CA SER A 16 -15.06 0.00 -14.14
C SER A 16 -15.27 -0.90 -12.92
N GLY A 17 -16.21 -0.51 -12.07
CA GLY A 17 -16.88 -1.44 -11.17
C GLY A 17 -17.51 -2.57 -11.99
N ARG A 18 -16.93 -3.76 -11.90
CA ARG A 18 -17.62 -5.00 -12.29
C ARG A 18 -18.27 -5.58 -11.03
N ALA A 19 -19.59 -5.70 -11.09
CA ALA A 19 -20.38 -6.44 -10.11
C ALA A 19 -19.82 -7.86 -9.96
N GLY A 20 -19.57 -8.25 -8.71
CA GLY A 20 -18.87 -9.48 -8.35
C GLY A 20 -19.66 -10.73 -8.71
N HIS A 21 -18.95 -11.73 -9.24
CA HIS A 21 -19.39 -13.12 -9.13
C HIS A 21 -19.13 -13.60 -7.70
N CYS A 22 -20.14 -14.20 -7.07
CA CYS A 22 -20.02 -14.88 -5.78
C CYS A 22 -19.16 -16.14 -5.95
N SER A 23 -17.83 -15.96 -5.96
CA SER A 23 -16.91 -17.08 -5.83
C SER A 23 -16.98 -17.57 -4.39
N SER A 24 -17.06 -18.88 -4.21
CA SER A 24 -16.99 -19.58 -2.93
C SER A 24 -15.90 -18.99 -2.01
N PRO A 25 -16.07 -19.05 -0.67
CA PRO A 25 -15.11 -18.47 0.27
C PRO A 25 -13.77 -19.18 0.17
N ILE A 26 -12.89 -18.69 -0.71
CA ILE A 26 -11.49 -19.07 -0.74
C ILE A 26 -10.93 -18.61 0.60
N ALA A 27 -10.54 -19.57 1.44
CA ALA A 27 -9.77 -19.32 2.65
C ALA A 27 -8.47 -18.60 2.25
N ARG A 28 -8.43 -17.29 2.42
CA ARG A 28 -7.26 -16.45 2.16
C ARG A 28 -6.53 -16.22 3.47
N THR A 29 -5.38 -16.88 3.65
CA THR A 29 -4.49 -16.63 4.79
C THR A 29 -3.70 -15.36 4.50
N ARG A 30 -3.67 -14.43 5.46
CA ARG A 30 -2.84 -13.23 5.32
C ARG A 30 -1.38 -13.60 5.38
N VAL A 31 -0.62 -13.02 4.47
CA VAL A 31 0.83 -13.20 4.45
C VAL A 31 1.45 -12.40 5.58
N GLU A 32 2.36 -13.03 6.32
CA GLU A 32 3.18 -12.38 7.34
C GLU A 32 4.32 -11.56 6.71
N TYR A 33 4.81 -10.56 7.44
CA TYR A 33 5.86 -9.68 6.91
C TYR A 33 7.12 -10.45 6.50
N ASP A 34 7.59 -11.36 7.35
CA ASP A 34 8.80 -12.13 7.10
C ASP A 34 8.63 -13.10 5.93
N GLU A 35 7.44 -13.69 5.78
CA GLU A 35 7.10 -14.57 4.66
C GLU A 35 7.06 -13.80 3.33
N LEU A 36 6.48 -12.60 3.31
CA LEU A 36 6.51 -11.76 2.12
C LEU A 36 7.94 -11.35 1.75
N MET A 37 8.74 -11.01 2.75
CA MET A 37 10.11 -10.54 2.54
C MET A 37 11.07 -11.68 2.16
N SER A 38 10.80 -12.92 2.56
CA SER A 38 11.61 -14.09 2.19
C SER A 38 11.45 -14.46 0.72
N LYS A 39 10.32 -14.12 0.08
CA LYS A 39 10.11 -14.28 -1.37
C LYS A 39 11.11 -13.49 -2.23
N TYR A 40 11.73 -12.46 -1.67
CA TYR A 40 12.72 -11.63 -2.36
C TYR A 40 14.11 -11.89 -1.78
N VAL A 41 14.76 -12.94 -2.28
CA VAL A 41 16.08 -13.40 -1.80
C VAL A 41 17.15 -12.37 -2.14
N THR A 42 17.11 -11.82 -3.36
CA THR A 42 18.13 -10.87 -3.82
C THR A 42 17.67 -9.43 -3.68
N ARG A 43 18.63 -8.53 -3.44
CA ARG A 43 18.40 -7.07 -3.46
C ARG A 43 17.87 -6.58 -4.81
N ARG A 44 18.22 -7.28 -5.90
CA ARG A 44 17.80 -6.93 -7.27
C ARG A 44 16.32 -7.23 -7.49
N GLU A 45 15.85 -8.39 -7.04
CA GLU A 45 14.43 -8.76 -7.12
C GLU A 45 13.56 -7.80 -6.31
N PHE A 46 13.97 -7.50 -5.07
CA PHE A 46 13.26 -6.53 -4.23
C PHE A 46 13.15 -5.17 -4.93
N ARG A 47 14.28 -4.67 -5.48
CA ARG A 47 14.28 -3.38 -6.19
C ARG A 47 13.43 -3.42 -7.45
N LYS A 48 13.36 -4.54 -8.17
CA LYS A 48 12.49 -4.70 -9.34
C LYS A 48 11.02 -4.69 -8.93
N ALA A 49 10.67 -5.34 -7.82
CA ALA A 49 9.29 -5.47 -7.35
C ALA A 49 8.74 -4.17 -6.74
N PHE A 50 9.56 -3.44 -5.98
CA PHE A 50 9.12 -2.27 -5.20
C PHE A 50 9.69 -0.94 -5.69
N ARG A 51 10.57 -0.95 -6.71
CA ARG A 51 11.27 0.24 -7.23
C ARG A 51 12.10 1.01 -6.20
N MET A 52 12.45 0.37 -5.08
CA MET A 52 13.26 0.97 -4.01
C MET A 52 14.13 -0.07 -3.28
N LYS A 53 15.01 0.40 -2.39
CA LYS A 53 15.82 -0.45 -1.52
C LYS A 53 14.98 -0.92 -0.33
N LYS A 54 15.26 -2.12 0.21
CA LYS A 54 14.59 -2.66 1.41
C LYS A 54 14.72 -1.74 2.64
N SER A 55 15.86 -1.08 2.80
CA SER A 55 16.05 -0.09 3.86
C SER A 55 15.12 1.13 3.72
N SER A 56 14.96 1.64 2.49
CA SER A 56 14.02 2.73 2.20
C SER A 56 12.57 2.31 2.42
N PHE A 57 12.22 1.07 2.06
CA PHE A 57 10.91 0.49 2.35
C PHE A 57 10.64 0.46 3.84
N ASN A 58 11.57 -0.06 4.64
CA ASN A 58 11.42 -0.13 6.10
C ASN A 58 11.32 1.27 6.74
N LEU A 59 12.09 2.23 6.24
CA LEU A 59 12.01 3.61 6.70
C LEU A 59 10.63 4.21 6.39
N LEU A 60 10.12 4.00 5.19
CA LEU A 60 8.81 4.49 4.77
C LEU A 60 7.69 3.83 5.59
N LEU A 61 7.79 2.51 5.80
CA LEU A 61 6.87 1.78 6.66
C LEU A 61 6.85 2.34 8.08
N ARG A 62 8.01 2.53 8.72
CA ARG A 62 8.07 3.12 10.07
C ARG A 62 7.44 4.51 10.13
N LYS A 63 7.64 5.34 9.10
CA LYS A 63 7.07 6.69 9.05
C LYS A 63 5.55 6.70 8.86
N LEU A 64 5.03 5.84 7.99
CA LEU A 64 3.60 5.81 7.65
C LEU A 64 2.78 4.89 8.56
N SER A 65 3.42 3.95 9.27
CA SER A 65 2.74 3.01 10.16
C SER A 65 1.76 3.68 11.12
N PRO A 66 2.08 4.79 11.82
CA PRO A 66 1.14 5.45 12.73
C PRO A 66 -0.18 5.83 12.06
N ASP A 67 -0.13 6.33 10.83
CA ASP A 67 -1.29 6.78 10.06
C ASP A 67 -2.01 5.62 9.35
N LEU A 68 -1.28 4.54 9.08
CA LEU A 68 -1.80 3.33 8.43
C LEU A 68 -2.35 2.30 9.42
N LEU A 69 -2.19 2.51 10.72
CA LEU A 69 -2.67 1.61 11.74
C LEU A 69 -4.20 1.43 11.60
N PRO A 70 -4.68 0.20 11.68
CA PRO A 70 -6.10 -0.09 11.60
C PRO A 70 -6.84 0.65 12.74
N SER A 71 -7.86 1.44 12.40
CA SER A 71 -8.73 2.08 13.40
C SER A 71 -9.25 1.03 14.38
N PRO A 72 -9.19 1.29 15.70
CA PRO A 72 -9.63 0.33 16.71
C PRO A 72 -11.13 0.02 16.60
N HIS A 73 -11.91 0.89 15.97
CA HIS A 73 -13.37 0.81 15.87
C HIS A 73 -13.89 0.15 14.60
N ARG A 74 -13.01 -0.27 13.67
CA ARG A 74 -13.46 -0.94 12.45
C ARG A 74 -13.69 -2.42 12.77
N ASN A 75 -14.89 -2.93 12.49
CA ASN A 75 -15.14 -4.37 12.54
C ASN A 75 -14.36 -5.02 11.40
N TYR A 76 -13.34 -5.78 11.75
CA TYR A 76 -12.57 -6.56 10.80
C TYR A 76 -13.24 -7.93 10.67
N GLY A 77 -13.47 -8.38 9.44
CA GLY A 77 -14.01 -9.71 9.18
C GLY A 77 -13.09 -10.83 9.67
N ILE A 78 -13.48 -12.09 9.46
CA ILE A 78 -12.84 -13.32 9.94
C ILE A 78 -11.31 -13.31 9.79
N ASN A 79 -10.78 -12.72 8.72
CA ASN A 79 -9.35 -12.74 8.47
C ASN A 79 -8.55 -11.78 9.38
N GLY A 80 -9.17 -10.82 10.09
CA GLY A 80 -8.53 -9.90 11.04
C GLY A 80 -8.19 -8.50 10.48
N ARG A 81 -7.23 -7.80 11.09
CA ARG A 81 -6.81 -6.45 10.66
C ARG A 81 -5.81 -6.45 9.50
N VAL A 82 -5.95 -5.53 8.54
CA VAL A 82 -4.94 -5.34 7.48
C VAL A 82 -3.77 -4.54 8.04
N LEU A 83 -2.58 -5.16 8.04
CA LEU A 83 -1.37 -4.59 8.62
C LEU A 83 -0.80 -3.46 7.74
N PRO A 84 -0.15 -2.43 8.33
CA PRO A 84 0.42 -1.30 7.58
C PRO A 84 1.34 -1.72 6.42
N PHE A 85 2.14 -2.77 6.60
CA PHE A 85 3.06 -3.24 5.54
C PHE A 85 2.32 -3.83 4.34
N ILE A 86 1.14 -4.44 4.54
CA ILE A 86 0.30 -4.97 3.47
C ILE A 86 -0.20 -3.79 2.63
N LYS A 87 -0.70 -2.73 3.29
CA LYS A 87 -1.17 -1.52 2.61
C LYS A 87 -0.05 -0.87 1.80
N LEU A 88 1.12 -0.71 2.41
CA LEU A 88 2.29 -0.15 1.73
C LEU A 88 2.73 -1.03 0.55
N THR A 89 2.67 -2.35 0.69
CA THR A 89 2.98 -3.28 -0.40
C THR A 89 1.98 -3.17 -1.54
N CYS A 90 0.68 -3.06 -1.25
CA CYS A 90 -0.35 -2.79 -2.26
C CYS A 90 0.00 -1.55 -3.05
N TYR A 91 0.22 -0.42 -2.37
CA TYR A 91 0.59 0.85 -2.99
C TYR A 91 1.81 0.71 -3.91
N LEU A 92 2.93 0.20 -3.40
CA LEU A 92 4.16 0.12 -4.19
C LEU A 92 4.05 -0.84 -5.37
N ARG A 93 3.31 -1.95 -5.24
CA ARG A 93 3.13 -2.91 -6.33
C ARG A 93 2.23 -2.36 -7.42
N ILE A 94 1.15 -1.66 -7.06
CA ILE A 94 0.27 -0.99 -8.03
C ILE A 94 1.02 0.12 -8.77
N VAL A 95 1.75 0.98 -8.05
CA VAL A 95 2.55 2.05 -8.66
C VAL A 95 3.70 1.50 -9.52
N ALA A 96 4.20 0.30 -9.22
CA ALA A 96 5.17 -0.39 -10.06
C ALA A 96 4.57 -1.01 -11.35
N GLY A 97 3.26 -0.86 -11.58
CA GLY A 97 2.52 -1.39 -12.73
C GLY A 97 1.88 -2.77 -12.49
N GLY A 98 1.76 -3.22 -11.24
CA GLY A 98 1.13 -4.50 -10.89
C GLY A 98 -0.39 -4.45 -11.03
N ARG A 99 -1.01 -5.59 -11.36
CA ARG A 99 -2.46 -5.73 -11.40
C ARG A 99 -3.02 -5.97 -9.98
N PRO A 100 -4.19 -5.41 -9.63
CA PRO A 100 -4.80 -5.63 -8.32
C PRO A 100 -5.02 -7.10 -7.97
N GLU A 101 -5.49 -7.90 -8.94
CA GLU A 101 -5.73 -9.34 -8.79
C GLU A 101 -4.47 -10.11 -8.38
N ASP A 102 -3.32 -9.79 -8.98
CA ASP A 102 -2.04 -10.43 -8.66
C ASP A 102 -1.55 -10.01 -7.29
N VAL A 103 -1.71 -8.73 -6.95
CA VAL A 103 -1.34 -8.19 -5.63
C VAL A 103 -2.18 -8.83 -4.53
N ALA A 104 -3.49 -8.97 -4.77
CA ALA A 104 -4.41 -9.60 -3.83
C ALA A 104 -4.03 -11.06 -3.55
N LYS A 105 -3.70 -11.82 -4.60
CA LYS A 105 -3.21 -13.20 -4.48
C LYS A 105 -1.90 -13.29 -3.71
N ILE A 106 -0.94 -12.40 -3.99
CA ILE A 106 0.37 -12.38 -3.32
C ILE A 106 0.22 -12.10 -1.82
N LEU A 107 -0.73 -11.26 -1.43
CA LEU A 107 -0.91 -10.78 -0.05
C LEU A 107 -1.99 -11.54 0.73
N GLY A 108 -2.75 -12.42 0.08
CA GLY A 108 -3.87 -13.13 0.71
C GLY A 108 -5.00 -12.18 1.14
N ILE A 109 -5.28 -11.15 0.35
CA ILE A 109 -6.40 -10.21 0.59
C ILE A 109 -7.44 -10.32 -0.53
N ALA A 110 -8.62 -9.76 -0.29
CA ALA A 110 -9.64 -9.63 -1.35
C ALA A 110 -9.21 -8.56 -2.36
N ASP A 111 -9.47 -8.81 -3.65
CA ASP A 111 -9.12 -7.91 -4.75
C ASP A 111 -9.76 -6.53 -4.58
N SER A 112 -10.99 -6.49 -4.07
CA SER A 112 -11.72 -5.25 -3.73
C SER A 112 -11.04 -4.42 -2.65
N TYR A 113 -10.13 -5.01 -1.86
CA TYR A 113 -9.41 -4.35 -0.77
C TYR A 113 -8.10 -3.70 -1.24
N VAL A 114 -7.59 -4.06 -2.42
CA VAL A 114 -6.30 -3.56 -2.90
C VAL A 114 -6.34 -2.06 -3.12
N LEU A 115 -7.31 -1.55 -3.89
CA LEU A 115 -7.42 -0.12 -4.19
C LEU A 115 -7.70 0.74 -2.93
N PRO A 116 -8.61 0.37 -2.02
CA PRO A 116 -8.74 1.05 -0.73
C PRO A 116 -7.43 1.17 0.04
N CYS A 117 -6.61 0.11 0.07
CA CYS A 117 -5.28 0.17 0.71
C CYS A 117 -4.33 1.16 0.02
N VAL A 118 -4.41 1.30 -1.31
CA VAL A 118 -3.62 2.31 -2.05
C VAL A 118 -4.03 3.71 -1.61
N TYR A 119 -5.33 4.00 -1.56
CA TYR A 119 -5.83 5.32 -1.15
C TYR A 119 -5.43 5.66 0.30
N GLU A 120 -5.56 4.72 1.24
CA GLU A 120 -5.12 4.95 2.63
C GLU A 120 -3.62 5.30 2.73
N VAL A 121 -2.77 4.73 1.86
CA VAL A 121 -1.34 5.08 1.80
C VAL A 121 -1.12 6.46 1.19
N VAL A 122 -1.87 6.81 0.14
CA VAL A 122 -1.81 8.15 -0.46
C VAL A 122 -2.22 9.22 0.55
N ASP A 123 -3.28 8.98 1.30
CA ASP A 123 -3.75 9.88 2.35
C ASP A 123 -2.72 10.03 3.46
N ALA A 124 -2.14 8.92 3.94
CA ALA A 124 -1.05 8.95 4.92
C ALA A 124 0.17 9.75 4.41
N ILE A 125 0.55 9.60 3.14
CA ILE A 125 1.63 10.38 2.53
C ILE A 125 1.27 11.87 2.49
N ASN A 126 0.05 12.22 2.07
CA ASN A 126 -0.41 13.59 1.99
C ASN A 126 -0.41 14.27 3.36
N LEU A 127 -0.89 13.59 4.40
CA LEU A 127 -0.85 14.08 5.78
C LEU A 127 0.59 14.35 6.23
N ASN A 128 1.53 13.47 5.89
CA ASN A 128 2.94 13.65 6.23
C ASN A 128 3.59 14.82 5.46
N ILE A 129 3.26 15.02 4.18
CA ILE A 129 3.76 16.16 3.39
C ILE A 129 3.25 17.48 3.98
N VAL A 130 1.95 17.56 4.29
CA VAL A 130 1.35 18.74 4.91
C VAL A 130 1.97 19.02 6.28
N ALA A 131 2.15 17.98 7.11
CA ALA A 131 2.78 18.11 8.43
C ALA A 131 4.24 18.57 8.37
N VAL A 132 4.99 18.20 7.32
CA VAL A 132 6.35 18.71 7.09
C VAL A 132 6.30 20.19 6.71
N LYS A 133 5.38 20.59 5.83
CA LYS A 133 5.24 22.00 5.42
C LYS A 133 4.91 22.91 6.60
N VAL A 134 4.03 22.49 7.50
CA VAL A 134 3.69 23.25 8.72
C VAL A 134 4.88 23.34 9.68
N ARG A 135 5.67 22.27 9.84
CA ARG A 135 6.87 22.29 10.71
C ARG A 135 7.97 23.21 10.19
N CYS A 136 8.21 23.23 8.88
CA CYS A 136 9.17 24.15 8.29
C CYS A 136 8.75 25.61 8.46
N CYS A 137 7.46 25.93 8.36
CA CYS A 137 6.98 27.30 8.57
C CYS A 137 7.10 27.78 10.04
N ARG A 138 7.01 26.89 11.04
CA ARG A 138 7.12 27.27 12.47
C ARG A 138 8.55 27.50 12.95
N ASN A 139 9.55 26.95 12.27
CA ASN A 139 10.97 27.11 12.64
C ASN A 139 11.67 28.27 11.90
N CYS A 140 10.92 29.08 11.15
CA CYS A 140 11.42 30.27 10.46
C CYS A 140 10.91 31.58 11.10
N SER A 141 10.48 31.53 12.36
CA SER A 141 10.02 32.70 13.14
C SER A 141 10.99 32.99 14.28
#